data_AF-A0A1B9L0B8-F1
#
_entry.id   AF-A0A1B9L0B8-F1
#
_cell.length_a   1.000
_cell.length_b   1.000
_cell.length_c   1.000
_cell.angle_alpha   90.00
_cell.angle_beta   90.00
_cell.angle_gamma   90.00
#
_symmetry.space_group_name_H-M   'P 1'
#
loop_
_entity.id
_entity.type
_entity.pdbx_description
1 polymer ?
#
loop_
_entity_poly.entity_id
_entity_poly.type
_entity_poly.pdbx_seq_one_letter_code
_entity_poly.pdbx_strand_id
1 'polypeptide(L)'
;MSSNKVADKSVEGIVGKETDTQLVPDTFVSDVTTHNKQTGQLNAKKTGIYGAHNQDAFLESIEMTEAKIVGPKYTDARFLGLIEYEFQLPARAANGPNAGKIIRFKKAEKKTTYDPTKLSDAKVADMSNKAAKKAEDYFRNNPDKREYSVQIDGYWFTVTKNQSTGKISNAFLTIPERNIK
;
A
#
# COMPACT_ATOMS: atom_id res chain seq x y z
N MET A 1 72.81 -7.79 -19.49
CA MET A 1 72.41 -8.09 -18.09
C MET A 1 72.01 -6.75 -17.48
N SER A 2 70.81 -6.47 -16.97
CA SER A 2 69.68 -7.29 -16.55
C SER A 2 68.37 -6.57 -16.92
N SER A 3 67.39 -7.40 -17.22
CA SER A 3 65.96 -7.13 -17.28
C SER A 3 65.44 -6.47 -16.00
N ASN A 4 64.47 -5.58 -16.14
CA ASN A 4 63.40 -5.49 -15.15
C ASN A 4 62.05 -5.25 -15.83
N LYS A 5 61.24 -6.29 -15.78
CA LYS A 5 59.88 -6.41 -16.30
C LYS A 5 58.96 -5.97 -15.16
N VAL A 6 58.24 -4.86 -15.34
CA VAL A 6 57.12 -4.51 -14.44
C VAL A 6 55.85 -4.88 -15.18
N ALA A 7 55.12 -5.81 -14.57
CA ALA A 7 53.86 -6.35 -15.07
C ALA A 7 52.79 -5.26 -15.06
N ASP A 8 52.21 -5.01 -16.23
CA ASP A 8 50.99 -4.23 -16.38
C ASP A 8 49.83 -5.08 -15.84
N LYS A 9 49.30 -4.70 -14.68
CA LYS A 9 48.13 -5.35 -14.09
C LYS A 9 46.91 -4.87 -14.86
N SER A 10 46.39 -5.76 -15.69
CA SER A 10 45.03 -5.76 -16.20
C SER A 10 44.04 -5.30 -15.12
N VAL A 11 43.50 -4.09 -15.28
CA VAL A 11 42.35 -3.63 -14.51
C VAL A 11 41.15 -4.36 -15.09
N GLU A 12 40.75 -5.43 -14.41
CA GLU A 12 39.47 -6.09 -14.62
C GLU A 12 38.36 -5.06 -14.48
N GLY A 13 37.52 -4.99 -15.51
CA GLY A 13 36.34 -4.14 -15.53
C GLY A 13 35.48 -4.40 -14.31
N ILE A 14 35.28 -3.36 -13.51
CA ILE A 14 34.18 -3.33 -12.58
C ILE A 14 32.93 -3.21 -13.45
N VAL A 15 32.31 -4.37 -13.70
CA VAL A 15 30.96 -4.51 -14.22
C VAL A 15 30.08 -3.48 -13.51
N GLY A 16 29.63 -2.49 -14.28
CA GLY A 16 28.64 -1.54 -13.81
C GLY A 16 27.48 -2.32 -13.24
N LYS A 17 27.18 -2.07 -11.96
CA LYS A 17 25.97 -2.55 -11.30
C LYS A 17 24.81 -2.08 -12.17
N GLU A 18 24.20 -2.98 -12.94
CA GLU A 18 22.98 -2.67 -13.67
C GLU A 18 22.03 -2.08 -12.63
N THR A 19 21.78 -0.77 -12.76
CA THR A 19 20.77 -0.12 -11.96
C THR A 19 19.48 -0.75 -12.45
N ASP A 20 18.87 -1.57 -11.61
CA ASP A 20 17.53 -2.08 -11.85
C ASP A 20 16.62 -0.85 -11.99
N THR A 21 16.45 -0.42 -13.24
CA THR A 21 15.75 0.81 -13.58
C THR A 21 14.25 0.61 -13.41
N GLN A 22 13.78 -0.63 -13.29
CA GLN A 22 12.37 -0.95 -13.17
C GLN A 22 11.87 -0.62 -11.74
N LEU A 23 11.03 0.41 -11.64
CA LEU A 23 10.44 0.80 -10.37
C LEU A 23 9.20 -0.02 -10.02
N VAL A 24 8.43 -0.47 -11.01
CA VAL A 24 7.29 -1.38 -10.82
C VAL A 24 7.75 -2.84 -10.95
N PRO A 25 7.76 -3.64 -9.87
CA PRO A 25 8.16 -5.05 -9.93
C PRO A 25 7.27 -5.88 -10.88
N ASP A 26 7.83 -6.93 -11.49
CA ASP A 26 7.04 -7.87 -12.31
C ASP A 26 5.92 -8.56 -11.53
N THR A 27 6.11 -8.76 -10.22
CA THR A 27 5.12 -9.33 -9.30
C THR A 27 4.05 -8.32 -8.86
N PHE A 28 4.12 -7.06 -9.28
CA PHE A 28 3.29 -5.99 -8.72
C PHE A 28 1.79 -6.31 -8.81
N VAL A 29 1.32 -6.87 -9.93
CA VAL A 29 -0.10 -7.20 -10.12
C VAL A 29 -0.56 -8.31 -9.17
N SER A 30 0.23 -9.37 -8.98
CA SER A 30 -0.10 -10.43 -8.02
C SER A 30 -0.05 -9.92 -6.58
N ASP A 31 0.93 -9.08 -6.28
CA ASP A 31 1.15 -8.53 -4.93
C ASP A 31 0.01 -7.58 -4.55
N VAL A 32 -0.38 -6.66 -5.44
CA VAL A 32 -1.50 -5.74 -5.17
C VAL A 32 -2.84 -6.47 -5.08
N THR A 33 -3.05 -7.49 -5.91
CA THR A 33 -4.27 -8.32 -5.84
C THR A 33 -4.37 -9.03 -4.49
N THR A 34 -3.26 -9.62 -4.02
CA THR A 34 -3.18 -10.26 -2.72
C THR A 34 -3.40 -9.25 -1.60
N HIS A 35 -2.72 -8.11 -1.66
CA HIS A 35 -2.82 -7.04 -0.66
C HIS A 35 -4.23 -6.44 -0.57
N ASN A 36 -4.96 -6.37 -1.68
CA ASN A 36 -6.34 -5.88 -1.69
C ASN A 36 -7.30 -6.84 -1.00
N LYS A 37 -7.06 -8.15 -1.10
CA LYS A 37 -7.97 -9.22 -0.65
C LYS A 37 -7.59 -9.87 0.68
N GLN A 38 -6.39 -9.62 1.18
CA GLN A 38 -5.95 -10.19 2.45
C GLN A 38 -6.80 -9.67 3.62
N THR A 39 -7.03 -10.54 4.61
CA THR A 39 -7.80 -10.24 5.81
C THR A 39 -6.91 -10.14 7.06
N GLY A 40 -7.37 -9.41 8.07
CA GLY A 40 -6.88 -9.53 9.45
C GLY A 40 -5.47 -9.03 9.74
N GLN A 41 -4.78 -8.36 8.81
CA GLN A 41 -3.42 -7.86 9.07
C GLN A 41 -3.44 -6.51 9.79
N LEU A 42 -3.02 -6.48 11.05
CA LEU A 42 -2.79 -5.22 11.75
C LEU A 42 -1.54 -4.52 11.18
N ASN A 43 -1.62 -3.21 10.98
CA ASN A 43 -0.46 -2.44 10.54
C ASN A 43 0.67 -2.48 11.59
N ALA A 44 1.90 -2.10 11.20
CA ALA A 44 3.07 -2.15 12.09
C ALA A 44 2.88 -1.33 13.38
N LYS A 45 2.10 -0.24 13.34
CA LYS A 45 1.76 0.60 14.49
C LYS A 45 0.59 0.03 15.33
N LYS A 46 -0.05 -1.04 14.86
CA LYS A 46 -1.27 -1.66 15.39
C LYS A 46 -2.44 -0.69 15.59
N THR A 47 -2.54 0.37 14.79
CA THR A 47 -3.63 1.35 14.85
C THR A 47 -4.68 1.15 13.76
N GLY A 48 -4.33 0.50 12.65
CA GLY A 48 -5.24 0.23 11.53
C GLY A 48 -5.06 -1.16 10.94
N ILE A 49 -5.89 -1.46 9.94
CA ILE A 49 -5.83 -2.70 9.15
C ILE A 49 -5.00 -2.43 7.89
N TYR A 50 -3.98 -3.24 7.65
CA TYR A 50 -3.11 -3.19 6.48
C TYR A 50 -3.71 -4.00 5.32
N GLY A 51 -3.67 -3.46 4.11
CA GLY A 51 -4.42 -4.00 2.97
C GLY A 51 -5.93 -3.99 3.19
N ALA A 52 -6.58 -5.05 2.74
CA ALA A 52 -8.03 -5.21 2.77
C ALA A 52 -8.74 -4.03 2.09
N HIS A 53 -8.38 -3.72 0.85
CA HIS A 53 -9.05 -2.68 0.06
C HIS A 53 -10.31 -3.21 -0.64
N ASN A 54 -10.43 -4.53 -0.82
CA ASN A 54 -11.70 -5.17 -1.16
C ASN A 54 -12.67 -5.05 0.04
N GLN A 55 -13.91 -4.63 -0.20
CA GLN A 55 -14.90 -4.41 0.85
C GLN A 55 -15.17 -5.65 1.70
N ASP A 56 -15.33 -6.82 1.09
CA ASP A 56 -15.64 -8.05 1.80
C ASP A 56 -14.48 -8.43 2.73
N ALA A 57 -13.25 -8.37 2.21
CA ALA A 57 -12.04 -8.61 2.99
C ALA A 57 -11.88 -7.62 4.15
N PHE A 58 -12.28 -6.36 3.96
CA PHE A 58 -12.26 -5.37 5.04
C PHE A 58 -13.30 -5.67 6.12
N LEU A 59 -14.54 -5.98 5.73
CA LEU A 59 -15.61 -6.28 6.68
C LEU A 59 -15.29 -7.56 7.47
N GLU A 60 -14.76 -8.58 6.81
CA GLU A 60 -14.23 -9.77 7.48
C GLU A 60 -13.09 -9.41 8.45
N SER A 61 -12.18 -8.50 8.06
CA SER A 61 -11.13 -8.01 8.95
C SER A 61 -11.68 -7.27 10.16
N ILE A 62 -12.79 -6.53 10.02
CA ILE A 62 -13.47 -5.87 11.15
C ILE A 62 -13.97 -6.92 12.14
N GLU A 63 -14.62 -7.99 11.66
CA GLU A 63 -15.11 -9.09 12.49
C GLU A 63 -13.95 -9.84 13.18
N MET A 64 -12.96 -10.28 12.41
CA MET A 64 -11.80 -11.03 12.93
C MET A 64 -11.01 -10.28 14.00
N THR A 65 -10.95 -8.94 13.88
CA THR A 65 -10.20 -8.12 14.82
C THR A 65 -11.04 -7.60 15.99
N GLU A 66 -12.34 -7.92 16.02
CA GLU A 66 -13.34 -7.35 16.95
C GLU A 66 -13.33 -5.81 16.90
N ALA A 67 -13.06 -5.24 15.72
CA ALA A 67 -13.11 -3.81 15.49
C ALA A 67 -14.56 -3.34 15.39
N LYS A 68 -14.74 -2.03 15.53
CA LYS A 68 -16.05 -1.39 15.40
C LYS A 68 -16.03 -0.33 14.32
N ILE A 69 -17.04 -0.34 13.46
CA ILE A 69 -17.35 0.81 12.62
C ILE A 69 -18.05 1.84 13.50
N VAL A 70 -17.54 3.06 13.56
CA VAL A 70 -17.95 4.09 14.54
C VAL A 70 -18.62 5.32 13.93
N GLY A 71 -18.80 5.34 12.61
CA GLY A 71 -19.44 6.43 11.88
C GLY A 71 -20.28 5.93 10.71
N PRO A 72 -21.06 6.83 10.07
CA PRO A 72 -21.75 6.50 8.84
C PRO A 72 -20.73 6.13 7.75
N LYS A 73 -21.09 5.17 6.90
CA LYS A 73 -20.32 4.88 5.69
C LYS A 73 -20.39 6.11 4.78
N TYR A 74 -19.27 6.48 4.18
CA TYR A 74 -19.22 7.58 3.23
C TYR A 74 -19.03 7.05 1.81
N THR A 75 -19.83 7.57 0.88
CA THR A 75 -19.76 7.28 -0.55
C THR A 75 -19.84 8.60 -1.32
N ASP A 76 -19.23 8.65 -2.50
CA ASP A 76 -19.26 9.81 -3.37
C ASP A 76 -19.69 9.39 -4.77
N ALA A 77 -20.69 10.08 -5.35
CA ALA A 77 -21.21 9.76 -6.67
C ALA A 77 -20.15 9.88 -7.79
N ARG A 78 -19.08 10.65 -7.56
CA ARG A 78 -17.93 10.78 -8.48
C ARG A 78 -17.04 9.54 -8.48
N PHE A 79 -17.07 8.73 -7.42
CA PHE A 79 -16.22 7.56 -7.22
C PHE A 79 -17.10 6.33 -6.97
N LEU A 80 -17.87 5.93 -7.97
CA LEU A 80 -18.80 4.81 -7.89
C LEU A 80 -18.10 3.53 -7.43
N GLY A 81 -18.69 2.84 -6.46
CA GLY A 81 -18.11 1.63 -5.90
C GLY A 81 -17.07 1.85 -4.81
N LEU A 82 -16.66 3.08 -4.50
CA LEU A 82 -15.83 3.37 -3.32
C LEU A 82 -16.68 3.63 -2.08
N ILE A 83 -16.21 3.08 -0.96
CA ILE A 83 -16.84 3.26 0.35
C ILE A 83 -15.74 3.54 1.37
N GLU A 84 -15.81 4.70 2.02
CA GLU A 84 -14.98 5.03 3.17
C GLU A 84 -15.70 4.63 4.47
N TYR A 85 -14.96 3.93 5.31
CA TYR A 85 -15.36 3.53 6.65
C TYR A 85 -14.51 4.26 7.68
N GLU A 86 -15.13 4.67 8.78
CA GLU A 86 -14.44 5.06 10.01
C GLU A 86 -14.58 3.93 11.03
N PHE A 87 -13.46 3.44 11.55
CA PHE A 87 -13.43 2.28 12.44
C PHE A 87 -12.41 2.42 13.56
N GLN A 88 -12.61 1.67 14.65
CA GLN A 88 -11.71 1.60 15.79
C GLN A 88 -11.32 0.16 16.06
N LEU A 89 -10.01 -0.08 16.20
CA LEU A 89 -9.49 -1.35 16.68
C LEU A 89 -9.57 -1.42 18.22
N PRO A 90 -9.81 -2.61 18.80
CA PRO A 90 -9.69 -2.78 20.23
C PRO A 90 -8.24 -2.70 20.70
N ALA A 91 -8.03 -2.18 21.90
CA ALA A 91 -6.83 -2.41 22.69
C ALA A 91 -7.12 -3.56 23.66
N ARG A 92 -6.21 -4.54 23.69
CA ARG A 92 -6.31 -5.71 24.58
C ARG A 92 -5.29 -5.60 25.71
N ALA A 93 -5.66 -6.07 26.89
CA ALA A 93 -4.69 -6.19 27.98
C ALA A 93 -3.58 -7.16 27.57
N ALA A 94 -2.32 -6.76 27.76
CA ALA A 94 -1.17 -7.57 27.39
C ALA A 94 -0.89 -8.70 28.39
N ASN A 95 -1.22 -8.49 29.66
CA ASN A 95 -0.88 -9.38 30.77
C ASN A 95 -1.94 -9.35 31.89
N GLY A 96 -1.76 -10.23 32.88
CA GLY A 96 -2.60 -10.34 34.06
C GLY A 96 -3.92 -11.11 33.83
N PRO A 97 -4.81 -11.15 34.83
CA PRO A 97 -6.07 -11.92 34.79
C PRO A 97 -7.03 -11.56 33.64
N ASN A 98 -6.81 -10.41 33.00
CA ASN A 98 -7.60 -9.91 31.90
C ASN A 98 -6.86 -9.96 30.55
N ALA A 99 -5.69 -10.61 30.47
CA ALA A 99 -4.92 -10.74 29.23
C ALA A 99 -5.82 -11.20 28.07
N GLY A 100 -5.69 -10.53 26.91
CA GLY A 100 -6.51 -10.80 25.72
C GLY A 100 -7.89 -10.14 25.71
N LYS A 101 -8.42 -9.70 26.87
CA LYS A 101 -9.71 -8.98 26.92
C LYS A 101 -9.56 -7.56 26.38
N ILE A 102 -10.61 -7.09 25.72
CA ILE A 102 -10.73 -5.70 25.29
C ILE A 102 -10.82 -4.80 26.53
N ILE A 103 -9.94 -3.80 26.61
CA ILE A 103 -9.91 -2.82 27.72
C ILE A 103 -10.34 -1.42 27.30
N ARG A 104 -10.23 -1.10 26.00
CA ARG A 104 -10.73 0.14 25.38
C ARG A 104 -10.70 0.00 23.86
N PHE A 105 -11.25 1.00 23.16
CA PHE A 105 -11.03 1.18 21.72
C PHE A 105 -9.94 2.23 21.46
N LYS A 106 -9.17 2.03 20.40
CA LYS A 106 -8.13 2.96 19.93
C LYS A 106 -8.76 4.14 19.20
N LYS A 107 -7.92 5.11 18.80
CA LYS A 107 -8.35 6.22 17.94
C LYS A 107 -9.00 5.67 16.67
N ALA A 108 -10.03 6.37 16.20
CA ALA A 108 -10.66 6.05 14.93
C ALA A 108 -9.69 6.26 13.77
N GLU A 109 -9.71 5.32 12.83
CA GLU A 109 -8.98 5.35 11.57
C GLU A 109 -9.98 5.27 10.41
N LYS A 110 -9.55 5.76 9.25
CA LYS A 110 -10.33 5.68 8.02
C LYS A 110 -9.78 4.63 7.08
N LYS A 111 -10.67 3.99 6.32
CA LYS A 111 -10.28 3.15 5.20
C LYS A 111 -11.24 3.33 4.04
N THR A 112 -10.68 3.61 2.86
CA THR A 112 -11.40 3.46 1.59
C THR A 112 -11.29 2.02 1.11
N THR A 113 -12.44 1.46 0.75
CA THR A 113 -12.59 0.13 0.14
C THR A 113 -13.31 0.26 -1.20
N TYR A 114 -13.21 -0.76 -2.05
CA TYR A 114 -14.04 -0.91 -3.23
C TYR A 114 -15.03 -2.07 -3.06
N ASP A 115 -16.26 -1.85 -3.53
CA ASP A 115 -17.31 -2.84 -3.65
C ASP A 115 -17.04 -3.72 -4.89
N PRO A 116 -16.69 -5.02 -4.72
CA PRO A 116 -16.30 -5.89 -5.82
C PRO A 116 -17.42 -6.15 -6.84
N THR A 117 -18.68 -5.89 -6.46
CA THR A 117 -19.84 -5.99 -7.37
C THR A 117 -19.93 -4.82 -8.35
N LYS A 118 -19.28 -3.69 -8.03
CA LYS A 118 -19.22 -2.47 -8.87
C LYS A 118 -17.85 -2.28 -9.51
N LEU A 119 -16.79 -2.66 -8.80
CA LEU A 119 -15.40 -2.58 -9.25
C LEU A 119 -14.73 -3.94 -9.00
N SER A 120 -14.67 -4.78 -10.03
CA SER A 120 -14.09 -6.13 -9.90
C SER A 120 -12.61 -6.09 -9.48
N ASP A 121 -12.15 -7.13 -8.78
CA ASP A 121 -10.75 -7.27 -8.36
C ASP A 121 -9.77 -7.10 -9.54
N ALA A 122 -10.08 -7.69 -10.69
CA ALA A 122 -9.26 -7.59 -11.89
C ALA A 122 -9.20 -6.16 -12.44
N LYS A 123 -10.32 -5.43 -12.43
CA LYS A 123 -10.36 -4.02 -12.85
C LYS A 123 -9.55 -3.15 -11.88
N VAL A 124 -9.65 -3.39 -10.57
CA VAL A 124 -8.86 -2.66 -9.58
C VAL A 124 -7.37 -2.95 -9.73
N ALA A 125 -6.97 -4.21 -9.91
CA ALA A 125 -5.56 -4.60 -10.11
C ALA A 125 -4.95 -3.98 -11.39
N ASP A 126 -5.71 -3.95 -12.49
CA ASP A 126 -5.32 -3.26 -13.73
C ASP A 126 -5.12 -1.75 -13.50
N MET A 127 -6.07 -1.09 -12.83
CA MET A 127 -5.95 0.33 -12.51
C MET A 127 -4.80 0.63 -11.54
N SER A 128 -4.57 -0.22 -10.55
CA SER A 128 -3.41 -0.14 -9.65
C SER A 128 -2.09 -0.22 -10.42
N ASN A 129 -1.98 -1.13 -11.39
CA ASN A 129 -0.80 -1.25 -12.24
C ASN A 129 -0.57 0.00 -13.11
N LYS A 130 -1.65 0.54 -13.70
CA LYS A 130 -1.59 1.80 -14.45
C LYS A 130 -1.18 2.98 -13.56
N ALA A 131 -1.70 3.04 -12.33
CA ALA A 131 -1.33 4.05 -11.35
C ALA A 131 0.17 3.96 -10.99
N ALA A 132 0.66 2.75 -10.73
CA ALA A 132 2.06 2.50 -10.44
C ALA A 132 2.98 2.96 -11.57
N LYS A 133 2.69 2.56 -12.81
CA LYS A 133 3.45 2.99 -14.01
C LYS A 133 3.43 4.51 -14.18
N LYS A 134 2.27 5.14 -13.99
CA LYS A 134 2.13 6.60 -14.07
C LYS A 134 2.93 7.35 -12.99
N ALA A 135 3.22 6.72 -11.86
CA ALA A 135 3.98 7.32 -10.77
C ALA A 135 5.51 7.13 -10.88
N GLU A 136 6.01 6.35 -11.85
CA GLU A 136 7.45 6.06 -11.97
C GLU A 136 8.28 7.34 -12.12
N ASP A 137 7.93 8.20 -13.08
CA ASP A 137 8.65 9.45 -13.33
C ASP A 137 8.67 10.37 -12.10
N TYR A 138 7.55 10.43 -11.37
CA TYR A 138 7.49 11.18 -10.12
C TYR A 138 8.50 10.64 -9.12
N PHE A 139 8.53 9.32 -8.88
CA PHE A 139 9.45 8.74 -7.90
C PHE A 139 10.91 8.75 -8.32
N ARG A 140 11.22 8.71 -9.62
CA ARG A 140 12.59 8.95 -10.12
C ARG A 140 13.06 10.36 -9.80
N ASN A 141 12.21 11.35 -10.06
CA ASN A 141 12.53 12.76 -9.85
C ASN A 141 12.45 13.18 -8.37
N ASN A 142 11.81 12.37 -7.53
CA ASN A 142 11.59 12.66 -6.12
C ASN A 142 12.01 11.45 -5.25
N PRO A 143 13.31 11.12 -5.18
CA PRO A 143 13.79 9.90 -4.52
C PRO A 143 13.44 9.83 -3.02
N ASP A 144 13.28 10.96 -2.33
CA ASP A 144 12.94 10.99 -0.90
C ASP A 144 11.43 10.87 -0.62
N LYS A 145 10.57 11.00 -1.65
CA LYS A 145 9.12 10.93 -1.49
C LYS A 145 8.67 9.48 -1.52
N ARG A 146 7.81 9.09 -0.59
CA ARG A 146 7.35 7.69 -0.46
C ARG A 146 5.95 7.43 -0.97
N GLU A 147 5.19 8.49 -1.22
CA GLU A 147 3.80 8.42 -1.62
C GLU A 147 3.55 9.47 -2.71
N TYR A 148 2.69 9.12 -3.66
CA TYR A 148 2.23 10.02 -4.70
C TYR A 148 0.82 9.65 -5.12
N SER A 149 -0.04 10.66 -5.30
CA SER A 149 -1.42 10.45 -5.71
C SER A 149 -1.58 10.71 -7.20
N VAL A 150 -2.22 9.78 -7.91
CA VAL A 150 -2.50 9.88 -9.35
C VAL A 150 -3.96 9.53 -9.63
N GLN A 151 -4.51 10.08 -10.72
CA GLN A 151 -5.80 9.65 -11.24
C GLN A 151 -5.66 8.63 -12.37
N ILE A 152 -6.47 7.58 -12.31
CA ILE A 152 -6.68 6.56 -13.35
C ILE A 152 -8.19 6.35 -13.52
N ASP A 153 -8.69 6.45 -14.74
CA ASP A 153 -10.11 6.21 -15.07
C ASP A 153 -11.11 6.99 -14.17
N GLY A 154 -10.75 8.20 -13.72
CA GLY A 154 -11.58 9.03 -12.83
C GLY A 154 -11.47 8.71 -11.33
N TYR A 155 -10.71 7.68 -10.95
CA TYR A 155 -10.45 7.31 -9.56
C TYR A 155 -9.07 7.79 -9.09
N TRP A 156 -8.99 8.17 -7.83
CA TRP A 156 -7.72 8.49 -7.18
C TRP A 156 -7.05 7.23 -6.62
N PHE A 157 -5.75 7.14 -6.87
CA PHE A 157 -4.87 6.13 -6.31
C PHE A 157 -3.77 6.80 -5.52
N THR A 158 -3.51 6.30 -4.31
CA THR A 158 -2.26 6.57 -3.60
C THR A 158 -1.28 5.46 -3.94
N VAL A 159 -0.19 5.83 -4.61
CA VAL A 159 0.92 4.94 -4.95
C VAL A 159 1.99 5.11 -3.89
N THR A 160 2.54 4.00 -3.40
CA THR A 160 3.59 3.99 -2.37
C THR A 160 4.83 3.28 -2.88
N LYS A 161 6.00 3.68 -2.40
CA LYS A 161 7.25 2.97 -2.64
C LYS A 161 7.97 2.54 -1.36
N ASN A 162 8.71 1.45 -1.48
CA ASN A 162 9.63 0.99 -0.46
C ASN A 162 10.85 1.92 -0.43
N GLN A 163 11.19 2.45 0.74
CA GLN A 163 12.28 3.41 0.88
C GLN A 163 13.66 2.77 0.67
N SER A 164 13.82 1.52 1.10
CA SER A 164 15.10 0.80 1.03
C SER A 164 15.42 0.34 -0.39
N THR A 165 14.41 -0.10 -1.15
CA THR A 165 14.62 -0.60 -2.52
C THR A 165 14.31 0.43 -3.61
N GLY A 166 13.60 1.52 -3.27
CA GLY A 166 13.08 2.48 -4.24
C GLY A 166 11.90 1.98 -5.07
N LYS A 167 11.63 0.67 -5.06
CA LYS A 167 10.57 0.04 -5.86
C LYS A 167 9.18 0.42 -5.36
N ILE A 168 8.25 0.63 -6.29
CA ILE A 168 6.84 0.83 -6.00
C ILE A 168 6.31 -0.43 -5.32
N SER A 169 5.73 -0.25 -4.13
CA SER A 169 5.28 -1.33 -3.26
C SER A 169 3.77 -1.54 -3.30
N ASN A 170 2.99 -0.51 -3.66
CA ASN A 170 1.54 -0.62 -3.71
C ASN A 170 0.90 0.54 -4.49
N ALA A 171 -0.32 0.35 -4.97
CA ALA A 171 -1.20 1.41 -5.46
C ALA A 171 -2.65 1.05 -5.10
N PHE A 172 -3.32 1.87 -4.29
CA PHE A 172 -4.67 1.57 -3.79
C PHE A 172 -5.61 2.77 -3.94
N LEU A 173 -6.90 2.45 -4.11
CA LEU A 173 -7.98 3.41 -4.27
C LEU A 173 -8.15 4.26 -3.01
N THR A 174 -8.31 5.56 -3.20
CA THR A 174 -8.59 6.52 -2.14
C THR A 174 -9.71 7.46 -2.55
N ILE A 175 -10.51 7.89 -1.58
CA ILE A 175 -11.33 9.08 -1.75
C ILE A 175 -10.48 10.26 -1.24
N PRO A 176 -10.16 11.25 -2.09
CA PRO A 176 -9.31 12.36 -1.68
C PRO A 176 -9.92 13.14 -0.52
N GLU A 177 -9.06 13.71 0.32
CA GLU A 177 -9.52 14.53 1.44
C GLU A 177 -10.44 15.65 0.96
N ARG A 178 -11.58 15.77 1.64
CA ARG A 178 -12.52 16.84 1.39
C ARG A 178 -11.89 18.10 1.96
N ASN A 179 -11.53 19.04 1.10
CA ASN A 179 -11.41 20.43 1.51
C ASN A 179 -12.81 20.89 1.91
N ILE A 180 -13.19 20.64 3.16
CA ILE A 180 -14.36 21.24 3.77
C ILE A 180 -13.97 22.71 3.94
N LYS A 181 -14.41 23.55 3.00
CA LYS A 181 -14.40 25.00 3.15
C LYS A 181 -15.45 25.40 4.17
#